data_AF-A0AAU7NW85-F1
#
_entry.id   AF-A0AAU7NW85-F1
#
_cell.length_a   1.000
_cell.length_b   1.000
_cell.length_c   1.000
_cell.angle_alpha   90.00
_cell.angle_beta   90.00
_cell.angle_gamma   90.00
#
_symmetry.space_group_name_H-M   'P 1'
#
loop_
_entity.id
_entity.type
_entity.pdbx_description
1 polymer ?
#
loop_
_entity_poly.entity_id
_entity_poly.type
_entity_poly.pdbx_seq_one_letter_code
_entity_poly.pdbx_strand_id
1 'polypeptide(L)' 'MFGIAKRGDNNRLLLDKLPDVLDASQKDNKIKNLLQALKQEGLIAPEGKSWRMSKRQ' A
#
# COMPACT_ATOMS: atom_id res chain seq x y z
N MET A 1 9.61 12.48 -11.88
CA MET A 1 8.18 12.27 -11.54
C MET A 1 8.10 10.99 -10.73
N PHE A 2 7.79 11.03 -9.43
CA PHE A 2 7.59 9.79 -8.66
C PHE A 2 6.25 9.19 -9.12
N GLY A 3 6.29 7.94 -9.58
CA GLY A 3 5.21 7.31 -10.34
C GLY A 3 3.90 7.18 -9.55
N ILE A 4 2.79 7.34 -10.25
CA ILE A 4 1.46 7.01 -9.74
C ILE A 4 1.35 5.48 -9.75
N ALA A 5 1.30 4.85 -8.58
CA ALA A 5 1.07 3.41 -8.49
C ALA A 5 -0.44 3.16 -8.41
N LYS A 6 -0.98 2.38 -9.36
CA LYS A 6 -2.37 1.92 -9.25
C LYS A 6 -2.47 1.04 -8.00
N ARG A 7 -3.62 1.07 -7.32
CA ARG A 7 -3.85 0.28 -6.10
C ARG A 7 -3.55 -1.21 -6.30
N GLY A 8 -3.81 -1.75 -7.50
CA GLY A 8 -3.51 -3.15 -7.84
C GLY A 8 -2.01 -3.48 -7.85
N ASP A 9 -1.16 -2.56 -8.32
CA ASP A 9 0.29 -2.78 -8.42
C ASP A 9 0.94 -2.75 -7.03
N ASN A 10 0.54 -1.79 -6.18
CA ASN A 10 0.94 -1.77 -4.77
C ASN A 10 0.45 -3.00 -4.01
N ASN A 11 -0.79 -3.44 -4.27
CA ASN A 11 -1.32 -4.62 -3.60
C ASN A 11 -0.50 -5.86 -3.95
N ARG A 12 -0.16 -6.06 -5.24
CA ARG A 12 0.65 -7.21 -5.69
C ARG A 12 2.07 -7.19 -5.14
N LEU A 13 2.73 -6.04 -5.13
CA LEU A 13 4.07 -5.89 -4.55
C LEU A 13 4.06 -6.17 -3.03
N LEU A 14 3.06 -5.67 -2.31
CA LEU A 14 2.95 -5.90 -0.88
C LEU A 14 2.59 -7.36 -0.57
N LEU A 15 1.71 -7.98 -1.37
CA LEU A 15 1.30 -9.37 -1.20
C LEU A 15 2.49 -10.34 -1.31
N ASP A 16 3.42 -10.06 -2.23
CA ASP A 16 4.66 -10.82 -2.42
C ASP A 16 5.65 -10.70 -1.23
N LYS A 17 5.47 -9.69 -0.37
CA LYS A 17 6.29 -9.49 0.84
C LYS A 17 5.62 -10.00 2.10
N LEU A 18 4.40 -10.54 2.00
CA LEU A 18 3.71 -11.13 3.14
C LEU A 18 4.06 -12.60 3.31
N PRO A 19 4.19 -13.08 4.55
CA PRO A 19 4.49 -14.48 4.81
C PRO A 19 3.36 -15.40 4.32
N ASP A 20 3.73 -16.56 3.79
CA ASP A 20 2.80 -17.54 3.22
C ASP A 20 1.91 -18.24 4.25
N VAL A 21 2.25 -18.11 5.53
CA VAL A 21 1.41 -18.58 6.65
C VAL A 21 0.09 -17.82 6.77
N LEU A 22 -0.05 -16.67 6.11
CA LEU A 22 -1.26 -15.86 6.15
C LEU A 22 -2.25 -16.28 5.06
N ASP A 23 -3.52 -16.43 5.44
CA ASP A 23 -4.60 -16.61 4.48
C ASP A 23 -4.90 -15.32 3.69
N ALA A 24 -5.72 -15.42 2.63
CA ALA A 24 -6.02 -14.29 1.76
C ALA A 24 -6.69 -13.11 2.50
N SER A 25 -7.53 -13.38 3.50
CA SER A 25 -8.21 -12.35 4.30
C SER A 25 -7.23 -11.65 5.24
N GLN A 26 -6.36 -12.41 5.89
CA GLN A 26 -5.27 -11.90 6.72
C GLN A 26 -4.29 -11.06 5.90
N LYS A 27 -3.95 -11.50 4.68
CA LYS A 27 -3.10 -10.73 3.75
C LYS A 27 -3.76 -9.39 3.38
N ASP A 28 -5.04 -9.40 3.02
CA ASP A 28 -5.78 -8.16 2.68
C ASP A 28 -5.85 -7.18 3.85
N ASN A 29 -6.16 -7.68 5.06
CA ASN A 29 -6.17 -6.87 6.27
C ASN A 29 -4.81 -6.25 6.58
N LYS A 30 -3.73 -7.01 6.40
CA LYS A 30 -2.37 -6.52 6.63
C LYS A 30 -1.96 -5.45 5.62
N ILE A 31 -2.33 -5.60 4.35
CA ILE A 31 -2.07 -4.58 3.33
C ILE A 31 -2.84 -3.29 3.63
N LYS A 32 -4.12 -3.39 4.03
CA LYS A 32 -4.90 -2.22 4.47
C LYS A 32 -4.22 -1.49 5.63
N ASN A 33 -3.76 -2.23 6.64
CA ASN A 33 -3.07 -1.66 7.80
C ASN A 33 -1.76 -0.95 7.39
N LEU A 34 -0.96 -1.57 6.51
CA LEU A 34 0.29 -0.97 6.00
C LEU A 34 0.03 0.32 5.22
N LEU A 35 -0.94 0.30 4.30
CA LEU A 35 -1.31 1.50 3.53
C LEU A 35 -1.84 2.62 4.44
N GLN A 36 -2.57 2.26 5.49
CA GLN A 36 -3.07 3.23 6.46
C GLN A 36 -1.94 3.82 7.30
N ALA A 37 -0.96 3.02 7.73
CA ALA A 37 0.23 3.51 8.42
C ALA A 37 1.05 4.46 7.53
N LEU A 38 1.33 4.07 6.29
CA LEU A 38 2.03 4.92 5.32
C LEU A 38 1.30 6.24 5.05
N LYS A 39 -0.04 6.22 5.01
CA LYS A 39 -0.87 7.43 4.89
C LYS A 39 -0.73 8.30 6.13
N GLN A 40 -0.79 7.73 7.33
CA GLN A 40 -0.64 8.46 8.59
C GLN A 40 0.75 9.09 8.72
N GLU A 41 1.79 8.42 8.21
CA GLU A 41 3.13 8.96 8.16
C GLU A 41 3.32 10.06 7.10
N GLY A 42 2.34 10.27 6.22
CA GLY A 42 2.41 11.25 5.13
C GLY A 42 3.27 10.81 3.94
N LEU A 43 3.63 9.52 3.87
CA LEU A 43 4.45 8.94 2.81
C LEU A 43 3.65 8.65 1.54
N ILE A 44 2.33 8.41 1.68
CA ILE A 44 1.42 8.24 0.55
C ILE A 44 0.16 9.06 0.73
N ALA A 45 -0.35 9.58 -0.37
CA ALA A 45 -1.64 10.24 -0.45
C ALA A 45 -2.59 9.44 -1.36
N PRO A 46 -3.85 9.23 -0.95
CA PRO A 46 -4.85 8.63 -1.83
C PRO A 46 -5.20 9.62 -2.96
N GLU A 47 -5.17 9.15 -4.20
CA GLU A 47 -5.54 9.90 -5.41
C GLU A 47 -6.56 9.05 -6.19
N GLY A 48 -7.84 9.19 -5.83
CA GLY A 48 -8.93 8.38 -6.39
C GLY A 48 -8.76 6.88 -6.09
N LYS A 49 -8.57 6.07 -7.15
CA LYS A 49 -8.30 4.61 -7.04
C LYS A 49 -6.80 4.28 -7.00
N SER A 50 -5.94 5.28 -6.91
CA SER A 50 -4.49 5.15 -6.94
C SER A 50 -3.86 5.76 -5.69
N TRP A 51 -2.59 5.42 -5.45
CA TRP A 51 -1.80 6.03 -4.39
C TRP A 51 -0.65 6.80 -5.02
N ARG A 52 -0.47 8.03 -4.54
CA ARG A 52 0.65 8.88 -4.93
C ARG A 52 1.66 8.89 -3.79
N MET A 53 2.91 8.59 -4.11
CA MET A 53 4.00 8.73 -3.13
C MET A 53 4.27 10.21 -2.88
N SER A 54 4.33 10.59 -1.61
CA SER A 54 4.65 11.93 -1.14
C SER A 54 5.93 11.85 -0.31
N LYS A 55 6.88 12.75 -0.52
CA LYS A 55 7.97 12.90 0.45
C LYS A 55 7.40 13.63 1.68
N ARG A 56 7.73 13.16 2.89
CA ARG A 56 7.81 14.05 4.05
C ARG A 56 8.77 15.18 3.67
N GLN A 57 8.30 16.42 3.73
CA GLN A 57 9.18 17.60 3.76
C GLN A 57 10.02 17.57 5.03
#